data_AF-A0A946WBW2-F1
#
_entry.id   AF-A0A946WBW2-F1
#
_cell.length_a   1.000
_cell.length_b   1.000
_cell.length_c   1.000
_cell.angle_alpha   90.00
_cell.angle_beta   90.00
_cell.angle_gamma   90.00
#
_symmetry.space_group_name_H-M   'P 1'
#
loop_
_entity.id
_entity.type
_entity.pdbx_description
1 polymer ?
#
loop_
_entity_poly.entity_id
_entity_poly.type
_entity_poly.pdbx_seq_one_letter_code
_entity_poly.pdbx_strand_id
1 'polypeptide(L)'
;MIRIPKPNPIEFLVSRKFPNAKKLKKAHVIAPSPGRSTIDSNFLEEQRKKIKEYESDLRALEHSALIKLFKSEQEAHRKEMMLKAEEEERNCFFNQSTSNADYDHWCKATYWTLDEAIALSFGKDPEQVNWGKLKDYHPYTPSPFVEKYRKKRDLAVRAKNFNQLYAPILPGPFLAWAKRTGIDVVSELFEGIEAQGVVIADWKDQYDNLQIQHDQLQQQFDTLAQQHEGLIQEISDINAAIHNRSSSLSGSQYWQKFEALAVKAVSEFPNWVKTQDKIQKTGNLLTWLTSSIGADNREADLIKKILSDFFSELK
;
A
#
# COMPACT_ATOMS: atom_id res chain seq x y z
N MET A 1 15.69 22.83 -36.74
CA MET A 1 14.50 23.71 -36.67
C MET A 1 13.91 23.87 -38.07
N ILE A 2 12.77 23.22 -38.36
CA ILE A 2 12.08 23.37 -39.65
C ILE A 2 11.32 24.70 -39.59
N ARG A 3 11.71 25.68 -40.43
CA ARG A 3 10.95 26.94 -40.57
C ARG A 3 9.65 26.63 -41.31
N ILE A 4 8.54 26.55 -40.59
CA ILE A 4 7.21 26.43 -41.21
C ILE A 4 6.97 27.75 -41.97
N PRO A 5 6.73 27.72 -43.30
CA PRO A 5 6.46 28.92 -44.08
C PRO A 5 5.23 29.64 -43.50
N LYS A 6 5.32 30.95 -43.28
CA LYS A 6 4.15 31.74 -42.88
C LYS A 6 3.12 31.64 -44.00
N PRO A 7 1.88 31.19 -43.73
CA PRO A 7 0.87 31.06 -44.77
C PRO A 7 0.53 32.45 -45.32
N ASN A 8 0.49 32.57 -46.65
CA ASN A 8 0.07 33.79 -47.32
C ASN A 8 -1.43 34.02 -47.04
N PRO A 9 -1.84 35.17 -46.45
CA PRO A 9 -3.23 35.43 -46.07
C PRO A 9 -4.23 35.26 -47.22
N ILE A 10 -3.84 35.70 -48.42
CA ILE A 10 -4.69 35.60 -49.62
C ILE A 10 -4.86 34.13 -50.02
N GLU A 11 -3.77 33.36 -50.05
CA GLU A 11 -3.84 31.93 -50.41
C GLU A 11 -4.69 31.13 -49.42
N PHE A 12 -4.62 31.44 -48.13
CA PHE A 12 -5.46 30.81 -47.11
C PHE A 12 -6.94 31.09 -47.35
N LEU A 13 -7.33 32.36 -47.49
CA LEU A 13 -8.70 32.78 -47.73
C LEU A 13 -9.27 32.19 -49.04
N VAL A 14 -8.45 32.13 -50.09
CA VAL A 14 -8.82 31.50 -51.35
C VAL A 14 -9.01 30.00 -51.17
N SER A 15 -8.11 29.31 -50.46
CA SER A 15 -8.25 27.87 -50.20
C SER A 15 -9.44 27.53 -49.31
N ARG A 16 -9.83 28.42 -48.40
CA ARG A 16 -10.99 28.26 -47.53
C ARG A 16 -12.31 28.37 -48.28
N LYS A 17 -12.43 29.36 -49.18
CA LYS A 17 -13.61 29.60 -50.02
C LYS A 17 -13.69 28.61 -51.19
N PHE A 18 -12.55 28.20 -51.74
CA PHE A 18 -12.43 27.28 -52.86
C PHE A 18 -11.47 26.14 -52.49
N PRO A 19 -11.95 25.05 -51.85
CA PRO A 19 -11.12 23.94 -51.37
C PRO A 19 -10.23 23.31 -52.46
N ASN A 20 -10.71 23.34 -53.71
CA ASN A 20 -10.01 22.78 -54.87
C ASN A 20 -9.12 23.79 -55.62
N ALA A 21 -8.96 25.04 -55.15
CA ALA A 21 -8.24 26.09 -55.88
C ALA A 21 -6.82 25.68 -56.29
N LYS A 22 -6.06 25.03 -55.41
CA LYS A 22 -4.69 24.56 -55.73
C LYS A 22 -4.68 23.52 -56.85
N LYS A 23 -5.64 22.58 -56.85
CA LYS A 23 -5.79 21.57 -57.90
C LYS A 23 -6.24 22.21 -59.21
N LEU A 24 -7.22 23.11 -59.16
CA LEU A 24 -7.77 23.83 -60.31
C LEU A 24 -6.74 24.73 -61.01
N LYS A 25 -5.82 25.35 -60.25
CA LYS A 25 -4.72 26.15 -60.82
C LYS A 25 -3.65 25.30 -61.53
N LYS A 26 -3.39 24.08 -61.04
CA LYS A 26 -2.37 23.16 -61.58
C LYS A 26 -2.90 22.22 -62.66
N ALA A 27 -4.21 21.99 -62.72
CA ALA A 27 -4.80 21.09 -63.72
C ALA A 27 -4.49 21.60 -65.13
N HIS A 28 -3.79 20.82 -65.94
CA HIS A 28 -3.70 21.12 -67.37
C HIS A 28 -4.94 20.55 -68.07
N VAL A 29 -5.43 21.24 -69.10
CA VAL A 29 -6.46 20.68 -69.99
C VAL A 29 -5.75 19.58 -70.79
N ILE A 30 -5.83 18.35 -70.29
CA ILE A 30 -5.30 17.19 -71.01
C ILE A 30 -6.38 16.77 -72.00
N ALA A 31 -5.98 16.57 -73.26
CA ALA A 31 -6.88 16.08 -74.30
C ALA A 31 -7.56 14.76 -73.86
N PRO A 32 -8.85 14.56 -74.20
CA PRO A 32 -9.61 13.38 -73.78
C PRO A 32 -8.88 12.09 -74.19
N SER A 33 -8.47 11.31 -73.19
CA SER A 33 -7.92 9.97 -73.40
C SER A 33 -9.05 8.95 -73.18
N PRO A 34 -9.17 7.90 -74.01
CA PRO A 34 -10.29 6.96 -73.94
C PRO A 34 -10.36 6.32 -72.53
N GLY A 35 -11.49 6.53 -71.82
CA GLY A 35 -11.76 5.91 -70.52
C GLY A 35 -11.56 6.78 -69.27
N ARG A 36 -11.11 8.04 -69.38
CA ARG A 36 -11.12 9.00 -68.25
C ARG A 36 -12.28 9.99 -68.37
N SER A 37 -13.06 10.13 -67.31
CA SER A 37 -14.06 11.20 -67.18
C SER A 37 -13.35 12.56 -67.27
N THR A 38 -13.43 13.22 -68.42
CA THR A 38 -12.92 14.58 -68.60
C THR A 38 -13.80 15.54 -67.81
N ILE A 39 -13.18 16.28 -66.88
CA ILE A 39 -13.84 17.42 -66.24
C ILE A 39 -14.15 18.42 -67.35
N ASP A 40 -15.40 18.89 -67.40
CA ASP A 40 -15.85 19.87 -68.38
C ASP A 40 -14.92 21.09 -68.40
N SER A 41 -14.37 21.38 -69.59
CA SER A 41 -13.43 22.47 -69.80
C SER A 41 -14.05 23.82 -69.44
N ASN A 42 -15.34 24.01 -69.76
CA ASN A 42 -16.06 25.25 -69.49
C ASN A 42 -16.19 25.46 -67.97
N PHE A 43 -16.49 24.39 -67.22
CA PHE A 43 -16.56 24.43 -65.76
C PHE A 43 -15.21 24.80 -65.12
N LEU A 44 -14.09 24.22 -65.60
CA LEU A 44 -12.75 24.55 -65.09
C LEU A 44 -12.38 26.02 -65.32
N GLU A 45 -12.69 26.56 -66.49
CA GLU A 45 -12.45 27.97 -66.83
C GLU A 45 -13.29 28.90 -65.96
N GLU A 46 -14.57 28.61 -65.78
CA GLU A 46 -15.46 29.39 -64.93
C GLU A 46 -14.97 29.43 -63.47
N GLN A 47 -14.55 28.28 -62.92
CA GLN A 47 -14.01 28.20 -61.56
C GLN A 47 -12.69 28.98 -61.42
N ARG A 48 -11.81 28.92 -62.43
CA ARG A 48 -10.57 29.71 -62.44
C ARG A 48 -10.84 31.20 -62.49
N LYS A 49 -11.83 31.63 -63.28
CA LYS A 49 -12.27 33.02 -63.36
C LYS A 49 -12.75 33.50 -61.99
N LYS A 50 -13.65 32.75 -61.34
CA LYS A 50 -14.14 33.04 -59.98
C LYS A 50 -13.01 33.13 -58.93
N ILE A 51 -12.03 32.23 -58.99
CA ILE A 51 -10.86 32.27 -58.09
C ILE A 51 -10.02 33.53 -58.35
N LYS A 52 -9.75 33.87 -59.61
CA LYS A 52 -8.96 35.07 -59.98
C LYS A 52 -9.65 36.37 -59.58
N GLU A 53 -10.95 36.46 -59.81
CA GLU A 53 -11.78 37.61 -59.39
C GLU A 53 -11.68 37.79 -57.87
N TYR A 54 -11.91 36.73 -57.10
CA TYR A 54 -11.79 36.78 -55.64
C TYR A 54 -10.36 37.13 -55.16
N GLU A 55 -9.32 36.67 -55.84
CA GLU A 55 -7.94 37.07 -55.55
C GLU A 55 -7.68 38.55 -55.82
N SER A 56 -8.26 39.08 -56.90
CA SER A 56 -8.18 40.50 -57.22
C SER A 56 -8.89 41.34 -56.14
N ASP A 57 -10.08 40.92 -55.71
CA ASP A 57 -10.83 41.58 -54.63
C ASP A 57 -10.03 41.61 -53.33
N LEU A 58 -9.42 40.48 -52.95
CA LEU A 58 -8.56 40.38 -51.76
C LEU A 58 -7.30 41.24 -51.83
N ARG A 59 -6.77 41.50 -53.04
CA ARG A 59 -5.62 42.41 -53.24
C ARG A 59 -6.03 43.89 -53.25
N ALA A 60 -7.27 44.19 -53.64
CA ALA A 60 -7.83 45.53 -53.63
C ALA A 60 -8.25 45.98 -52.22
N LEU A 61 -8.48 45.04 -51.31
CA LEU A 61 -8.75 45.30 -49.88
C LEU A 61 -7.55 45.97 -49.19
N GLU A 62 -7.85 46.93 -48.30
CA GLU A 62 -6.85 47.57 -47.45
C GLU A 62 -6.13 46.51 -46.59
N HIS A 63 -4.81 46.67 -46.41
CA HIS A 63 -3.98 45.69 -45.69
C HIS A 63 -4.51 45.38 -44.28
N SER A 64 -5.00 46.40 -43.56
CA SER A 64 -5.55 46.24 -42.21
C SER A 64 -6.84 45.41 -42.20
N ALA A 65 -7.72 45.63 -43.18
CA ALA A 65 -8.95 44.88 -43.37
C ALA A 65 -8.69 43.42 -43.78
N LEU A 66 -7.74 43.20 -44.70
CA LEU A 66 -7.31 41.86 -45.11
C LEU A 66 -6.77 41.05 -43.93
N ILE A 67 -5.95 41.66 -43.06
CA ILE A 67 -5.43 40.99 -41.86
C ILE A 67 -6.57 40.65 -40.88
N LYS A 68 -7.52 41.57 -40.66
CA LYS A 68 -8.67 41.31 -39.79
C LYS A 68 -9.49 40.13 -40.30
N LEU A 69 -9.82 40.11 -41.59
CA LEU A 69 -10.55 39.02 -42.24
C LEU A 69 -9.78 37.70 -42.11
N PHE A 70 -8.49 37.70 -42.42
CA PHE A 70 -7.62 36.53 -42.29
C PHE A 70 -7.59 35.97 -40.86
N LYS A 71 -7.45 36.82 -39.84
CA LYS A 71 -7.47 36.38 -38.43
C LYS A 71 -8.81 35.77 -38.03
N SER A 72 -9.92 36.42 -38.40
CA SER A 72 -11.27 35.93 -38.12
C SER A 72 -11.52 34.56 -38.76
N GLU A 73 -11.18 34.40 -40.03
CA GLU A 73 -11.31 33.14 -40.75
C GLU A 73 -10.37 32.05 -40.20
N GLN A 74 -9.16 32.42 -39.77
CA GLN A 74 -8.25 31.49 -39.11
C GLN A 74 -8.77 31.01 -37.76
N GLU A 75 -9.43 31.87 -36.99
CA GLU A 75 -10.11 31.48 -35.75
C GLU A 75 -11.32 30.57 -36.01
N ALA A 76 -12.16 30.92 -36.99
CA ALA A 76 -13.29 30.09 -37.40
C ALA A 76 -12.82 28.69 -37.86
N HIS A 77 -11.79 28.64 -38.71
CA HIS A 77 -11.22 27.38 -39.17
C HIS A 77 -10.60 26.56 -38.03
N ARG A 78 -9.92 27.19 -37.07
CA ARG A 78 -9.41 26.49 -35.88
C ARG A 78 -10.54 25.90 -35.04
N LYS A 79 -11.64 26.64 -34.84
CA LYS A 79 -12.82 26.15 -34.12
C LYS A 79 -13.48 24.98 -34.86
N GLU A 80 -13.65 25.07 -36.17
CA GLU A 80 -14.18 23.98 -36.99
C GLU A 80 -13.30 22.73 -36.93
N MET A 81 -11.98 22.88 -37.06
CA MET A 81 -11.05 21.76 -36.93
C MET A 81 -11.05 21.16 -35.52
N MET A 82 -11.23 21.99 -34.48
CA MET A 82 -11.36 21.52 -33.10
C MET A 82 -12.64 20.74 -32.88
N LEU A 83 -13.79 21.26 -33.34
CA LEU A 83 -15.08 20.56 -33.27
C LEU A 83 -15.05 19.24 -34.03
N LYS A 84 -14.46 19.23 -35.23
CA LYS A 84 -14.30 18.02 -36.02
C LYS A 84 -13.40 17.00 -35.32
N ALA A 85 -12.29 17.45 -34.73
CA ALA A 85 -11.41 16.59 -33.94
C ALA A 85 -12.12 16.05 -32.70
N GLU A 86 -12.97 16.84 -32.03
CA GLU A 86 -13.79 16.38 -30.90
C GLU A 86 -14.87 15.37 -31.33
N GLU A 87 -15.47 15.53 -32.51
CA GLU A 87 -16.37 14.53 -33.09
C GLU A 87 -15.64 13.23 -33.43
N GLU A 88 -14.50 13.32 -34.11
CA GLU A 88 -13.66 12.17 -34.44
C GLU A 88 -13.18 11.47 -33.16
N GLU A 89 -12.78 12.21 -32.13
CA GLU A 89 -12.41 11.69 -30.81
C GLU A 89 -13.62 11.02 -30.13
N ARG A 90 -14.80 11.64 -30.10
CA ARG A 90 -16.03 11.02 -29.54
C ARG A 90 -16.39 9.71 -30.23
N ASN A 91 -16.11 9.61 -31.53
CA ASN A 91 -16.39 8.41 -32.33
C ASN A 91 -15.31 7.33 -32.19
N CYS A 92 -14.19 7.62 -31.54
CA CYS A 92 -13.15 6.63 -31.27
C CYS A 92 -13.68 5.52 -30.36
N PHE A 93 -13.22 4.28 -30.59
CA PHE A 93 -13.72 3.10 -29.88
C PHE A 93 -13.67 3.23 -28.36
N PHE A 94 -12.62 3.85 -27.81
CA PHE A 94 -12.44 4.04 -26.36
C PHE A 94 -13.42 5.05 -25.72
N ASN A 95 -14.11 5.86 -26.52
CA ASN A 95 -15.13 6.80 -26.05
C ASN A 95 -16.57 6.27 -26.21
N GLN A 96 -16.74 5.09 -26.81
CA GLN A 96 -18.04 4.43 -26.90
C GLN A 96 -18.46 3.90 -25.52
N SER A 97 -19.76 3.87 -25.25
CA SER A 97 -20.31 3.36 -23.98
C SER A 97 -20.03 1.87 -23.77
N THR A 98 -19.86 1.12 -24.85
CA THR A 98 -19.44 -0.29 -24.85
C THR A 98 -18.03 -0.50 -24.33
N SER A 99 -17.21 0.55 -24.29
CA SER A 99 -15.85 0.52 -23.74
C SER A 99 -15.79 0.89 -22.26
N ASN A 100 -16.93 1.10 -21.59
CA ASN A 100 -16.95 1.35 -20.15
C ASN A 100 -16.75 0.05 -19.37
N ALA A 101 -16.02 0.11 -18.27
CA ALA A 101 -15.71 -1.06 -17.46
C ALA A 101 -16.96 -1.65 -16.78
N ASP A 102 -17.06 -2.99 -16.79
CA ASP A 102 -17.98 -3.71 -15.91
C ASP A 102 -17.34 -3.91 -14.53
N TYR A 103 -17.59 -2.97 -13.62
CA TYR A 103 -17.01 -3.03 -12.27
C TYR A 103 -17.48 -4.24 -11.47
N ASP A 104 -18.68 -4.78 -11.71
CA ASP A 104 -19.16 -5.97 -11.00
C ASP A 104 -18.35 -7.22 -11.33
N HIS A 105 -17.79 -7.27 -12.55
CA HIS A 105 -16.85 -8.29 -12.97
C HIS A 105 -15.44 -8.00 -12.46
N TRP A 106 -14.91 -6.80 -12.75
CA TRP A 106 -13.51 -6.48 -12.52
C TRP A 106 -13.12 -6.30 -11.05
N CYS A 107 -14.06 -5.93 -10.18
CA CYS A 107 -13.83 -5.88 -8.72
C CYS A 107 -13.72 -7.28 -8.09
N LYS A 108 -14.28 -8.31 -8.73
CA LYS A 108 -14.16 -9.72 -8.29
C LYS A 108 -12.90 -10.40 -8.81
N ALA A 109 -12.19 -9.77 -9.75
CA ALA A 109 -10.96 -10.33 -10.29
C ALA A 109 -9.88 -10.39 -9.21
N THR A 110 -9.29 -11.56 -9.00
CA THR A 110 -8.24 -11.77 -7.99
C THR A 110 -7.02 -10.89 -8.23
N TYR A 111 -6.70 -10.65 -9.50
CA TYR A 111 -5.58 -9.83 -9.91
C TYR A 111 -5.88 -9.16 -11.26
N TRP A 112 -5.11 -8.11 -11.55
CA TRP A 112 -5.10 -7.41 -12.83
C TRP A 112 -3.72 -7.44 -13.46
N THR A 113 -3.67 -7.40 -14.78
CA THR A 113 -2.47 -6.98 -15.50
C THR A 113 -2.24 -5.48 -15.32
N LEU A 114 -1.02 -5.02 -15.60
CA LEU A 114 -0.69 -3.59 -15.52
C LEU A 114 -1.58 -2.74 -16.45
N ASP A 115 -1.83 -3.23 -17.66
CA ASP A 115 -2.65 -2.52 -18.63
C ASP A 115 -4.14 -2.56 -18.24
N GLU A 116 -4.64 -3.67 -17.66
CA GLU A 116 -5.99 -3.73 -17.08
C GLU A 116 -6.19 -2.71 -15.97
N ALA A 117 -5.28 -2.64 -15.00
CA ALA A 117 -5.37 -1.70 -13.89
C ALA A 117 -5.41 -0.24 -14.38
N ILE A 118 -4.61 0.09 -15.41
CA ILE A 118 -4.62 1.43 -16.01
C ILE A 118 -5.94 1.69 -16.75
N ALA A 119 -6.45 0.75 -17.54
CA ALA A 119 -7.73 0.91 -18.23
C ALA A 119 -8.89 1.12 -17.24
N LEU A 120 -8.94 0.32 -16.18
CA LEU A 120 -9.90 0.46 -15.08
C LEU A 120 -9.77 1.81 -14.35
N SER A 121 -8.55 2.36 -14.22
CA SER A 121 -8.34 3.70 -13.66
C SER A 121 -9.00 4.82 -14.46
N PHE A 122 -9.29 4.59 -15.75
CA PHE A 122 -10.03 5.51 -16.62
C PHE A 122 -11.53 5.15 -16.73
N GLY A 123 -11.98 4.12 -16.00
CA GLY A 123 -13.33 3.56 -16.14
C GLY A 123 -13.59 2.90 -17.48
N LYS A 124 -12.53 2.34 -18.08
CA LYS A 124 -12.60 1.66 -19.37
C LYS A 124 -12.41 0.17 -19.21
N ASP A 125 -13.13 -0.59 -20.03
CA ASP A 125 -13.03 -2.04 -20.11
C ASP A 125 -11.65 -2.42 -20.70
N PRO A 126 -10.80 -3.14 -19.94
CA PRO A 126 -9.50 -3.60 -20.41
C PRO A 126 -9.51 -4.44 -21.69
N GLU A 127 -10.58 -5.20 -21.93
CA GLU A 127 -10.68 -6.03 -23.13
C GLU A 127 -10.80 -5.16 -24.38
N GLN A 128 -11.53 -4.04 -24.29
CA GLN A 128 -11.71 -3.08 -25.36
C GLN A 128 -10.55 -2.09 -25.44
N VAL A 129 -10.12 -1.56 -24.30
CA VAL A 129 -9.16 -0.45 -24.18
C VAL A 129 -7.89 -0.94 -23.49
N ASN A 130 -6.90 -1.36 -24.29
CA ASN A 130 -5.57 -1.73 -23.80
C ASN A 130 -4.46 -1.08 -24.64
N TRP A 131 -3.24 -1.05 -24.09
CA TRP A 131 -2.10 -0.42 -24.75
C TRP A 131 -1.77 -1.03 -26.12
N GLY A 132 -2.02 -2.33 -26.29
CA GLY A 132 -1.83 -3.03 -27.56
C GLY A 132 -2.63 -2.42 -28.70
N LYS A 133 -3.90 -2.07 -28.45
CA LYS A 133 -4.80 -1.41 -29.40
C LYS A 133 -4.52 0.09 -29.54
N LEU A 134 -4.17 0.76 -28.43
CA LEU A 134 -3.98 2.22 -28.42
C LEU A 134 -2.66 2.68 -29.08
N LYS A 135 -1.59 1.89 -28.99
CA LYS A 135 -0.28 2.27 -29.56
C LYS A 135 -0.32 2.44 -31.08
N ASP A 136 -1.20 1.72 -31.77
CA ASP A 136 -1.36 1.77 -33.22
C ASP A 136 -2.16 3.01 -33.67
N TYR A 137 -2.91 3.63 -32.76
CA TYR A 137 -3.65 4.88 -32.99
C TYR A 137 -2.77 6.14 -32.83
N HIS A 138 -1.79 6.09 -31.92
CA HIS A 138 -0.91 7.22 -31.58
C HIS A 138 -0.15 7.87 -32.76
N PRO A 139 0.28 7.17 -33.83
CA PRO A 139 1.08 7.80 -34.88
C PRO A 139 0.30 8.78 -35.76
N TYR A 140 -1.02 8.58 -35.91
CA TYR A 140 -1.81 9.21 -36.95
C TYR A 140 -2.70 10.35 -36.44
N THR A 141 -3.21 10.23 -35.21
CA THR A 141 -4.13 11.22 -34.63
C THR A 141 -3.76 11.47 -33.17
N PRO A 142 -3.38 12.70 -32.79
CA PRO A 142 -3.07 13.03 -31.41
C PRO A 142 -4.36 13.06 -30.56
N SER A 143 -4.70 11.93 -29.95
CA SER A 143 -5.80 11.83 -28.99
C SER A 143 -5.33 12.26 -27.59
N PRO A 144 -6.02 13.22 -26.93
CA PRO A 144 -5.74 13.58 -25.53
C PRO A 144 -5.89 12.40 -24.57
N PHE A 145 -6.81 11.47 -24.83
CA PHE A 145 -7.03 10.28 -24.03
C PHE A 145 -5.82 9.34 -24.11
N VAL A 146 -5.36 9.03 -25.33
CA VAL A 146 -4.19 8.14 -25.56
C VAL A 146 -2.95 8.70 -24.88
N GLU A 147 -2.75 10.01 -24.92
CA GLU A 147 -1.60 10.65 -24.26
C GLU A 147 -1.68 10.56 -22.73
N LYS A 148 -2.87 10.76 -22.14
CA LYS A 148 -3.08 10.55 -20.70
C LYS A 148 -2.84 9.09 -20.31
N TYR A 149 -3.34 8.14 -21.11
CA TYR A 149 -3.13 6.71 -20.90
C TYR A 149 -1.64 6.37 -20.93
N ARG A 150 -0.92 6.84 -21.95
CA ARG A 150 0.53 6.65 -22.11
C ARG A 150 1.31 7.15 -20.89
N LYS A 151 0.98 8.34 -20.38
CA LYS A 151 1.63 8.93 -19.19
C LYS A 151 1.38 8.12 -17.92
N LYS A 152 0.12 7.73 -17.64
CA LYS A 152 -0.20 6.87 -16.48
C LYS A 152 0.52 5.53 -16.59
N ARG A 153 0.57 4.96 -17.79
CA ARG A 153 1.29 3.72 -18.06
C ARG A 153 2.79 3.82 -17.82
N ASP A 154 3.44 4.89 -18.27
CA ASP A 154 4.87 5.12 -18.02
C ASP A 154 5.16 5.15 -16.51
N LEU A 155 4.34 5.88 -15.73
CA LEU A 155 4.45 5.91 -14.27
C LEU A 155 4.28 4.53 -13.64
N ALA A 156 3.26 3.77 -14.07
CA ALA A 156 2.98 2.44 -13.55
C ALA A 156 4.09 1.43 -13.89
N VAL A 157 4.66 1.51 -15.10
CA VAL A 157 5.82 0.69 -15.53
C VAL A 157 7.05 1.01 -14.67
N ARG A 158 7.32 2.30 -14.41
CA ARG A 158 8.43 2.70 -13.53
C ARG A 158 8.22 2.21 -12.10
N ALA A 159 6.99 2.33 -11.58
CA ALA A 159 6.64 1.84 -10.24
C ALA A 159 6.82 0.32 -10.13
N LYS A 160 6.43 -0.43 -11.16
CA LYS A 160 6.71 -1.88 -11.27
C LYS A 160 8.20 -2.17 -11.23
N ASN A 161 9.00 -1.45 -12.03
CA ASN A 161 10.46 -1.65 -12.07
C ASN A 161 11.15 -1.29 -10.75
N PHE A 162 10.51 -0.47 -9.91
CA PHE A 162 10.97 -0.10 -8.57
C PHE A 162 10.32 -0.96 -7.46
N ASN A 163 9.69 -2.09 -7.82
CA ASN A 163 9.00 -3.01 -6.90
C ASN A 163 7.91 -2.35 -6.02
N GLN A 164 7.33 -1.23 -6.45
CA GLN A 164 6.16 -0.63 -5.78
C GLN A 164 4.85 -1.29 -6.24
N LEU A 165 4.86 -1.84 -7.46
CA LEU A 165 3.78 -2.65 -8.03
C LEU A 165 4.36 -3.99 -8.50
N TYR A 166 3.55 -5.05 -8.46
CA TYR A 166 3.96 -6.38 -8.89
C TYR A 166 3.33 -6.73 -10.25
N ALA A 167 3.61 -7.91 -10.79
CA ALA A 167 2.88 -8.41 -11.97
C ALA A 167 2.71 -9.93 -11.81
N PRO A 168 1.49 -10.46 -11.63
CA PRO A 168 0.20 -9.74 -11.65
C PRO A 168 -0.01 -8.79 -10.46
N ILE A 169 -0.88 -7.79 -10.61
CA ILE A 169 -1.15 -6.73 -9.63
C ILE A 169 -2.43 -7.05 -8.87
N LEU A 170 -2.41 -6.95 -7.54
CA LEU A 170 -3.62 -7.04 -6.74
C LEU A 170 -4.38 -5.69 -6.75
N PRO A 171 -5.73 -5.69 -6.79
CA PRO A 171 -6.53 -4.46 -6.87
C PRO A 171 -6.22 -3.44 -5.76
N GLY A 172 -6.20 -3.89 -4.50
CA GLY A 172 -5.93 -3.03 -3.34
C GLY A 172 -4.59 -2.27 -3.43
N PRO A 173 -3.45 -2.97 -3.58
CA PRO A 173 -2.15 -2.33 -3.75
C PRO A 173 -2.07 -1.33 -4.92
N PHE A 174 -2.73 -1.61 -6.05
CA PHE A 174 -2.78 -0.66 -7.17
C PHE A 174 -3.51 0.62 -6.79
N LEU A 175 -4.68 0.50 -6.17
CA LEU A 175 -5.49 1.66 -5.77
C LEU A 175 -4.80 2.50 -4.69
N ALA A 176 -4.13 1.86 -3.72
CA ALA A 176 -3.32 2.56 -2.73
C ALA A 176 -2.17 3.34 -3.39
N TRP A 177 -1.45 2.70 -4.33
CA TRP A 177 -0.40 3.36 -5.10
C TRP A 177 -0.92 4.53 -5.94
N ALA A 178 -2.06 4.37 -6.61
CA ALA A 178 -2.68 5.41 -7.42
C ALA A 178 -3.06 6.62 -6.56
N LYS A 179 -3.67 6.38 -5.39
CA LYS A 179 -4.01 7.42 -4.41
C LYS A 179 -2.78 8.17 -3.92
N ARG A 180 -1.70 7.46 -3.56
CA ARG A 180 -0.44 8.06 -3.10
C ARG A 180 0.25 8.92 -4.16
N THR A 181 0.16 8.52 -5.42
CA THR A 181 0.80 9.22 -6.55
C THR A 181 -0.07 10.33 -7.14
N GLY A 182 -1.28 10.55 -6.62
CA GLY A 182 -2.22 11.55 -7.14
C GLY A 182 -2.76 11.20 -8.53
N ILE A 183 -2.81 9.91 -8.87
CA ILE A 183 -3.44 9.45 -10.10
C ILE A 183 -4.95 9.39 -9.87
N ASP A 184 -5.69 10.18 -10.64
CA ASP A 184 -7.16 10.12 -10.63
C ASP A 184 -7.62 8.72 -11.04
N VAL A 185 -8.43 8.11 -10.18
CA VAL A 185 -9.10 6.83 -10.40
C VAL A 185 -10.58 7.05 -10.13
N VAL A 186 -11.43 6.42 -10.93
CA VAL A 186 -12.88 6.53 -10.82
C VAL A 186 -13.36 6.00 -9.46
N SER A 187 -14.22 6.75 -8.77
CA SER A 187 -14.69 6.42 -7.41
C SER A 187 -15.46 5.11 -7.36
N GLU A 188 -16.23 4.79 -8.40
CA GLU A 188 -16.99 3.53 -8.47
C GLU A 188 -16.09 2.29 -8.35
N LEU A 189 -14.84 2.37 -8.84
CA LEU A 189 -13.88 1.28 -8.71
C LEU A 189 -13.40 1.10 -7.26
N PHE A 190 -13.21 2.19 -6.51
CA PHE A 190 -12.87 2.13 -5.09
C PHE A 190 -14.01 1.49 -4.30
N GLU A 191 -15.22 2.01 -4.48
CA GLU A 191 -16.42 1.54 -3.79
C GLU A 191 -16.68 0.05 -4.09
N GLY A 192 -16.53 -0.36 -5.35
CA GLY A 192 -16.71 -1.76 -5.75
C GLY A 192 -15.71 -2.71 -5.08
N ILE A 193 -14.47 -2.29 -4.84
CA ILE A 193 -13.44 -3.10 -4.19
C ILE A 193 -13.59 -3.11 -2.67
N GLU A 194 -13.94 -1.97 -2.07
CA GLU A 194 -14.25 -1.90 -0.64
C GLU A 194 -15.47 -2.76 -0.28
N ALA A 195 -16.47 -2.81 -1.15
CA ALA A 195 -17.65 -3.67 -0.99
C ALA A 195 -17.31 -5.17 -1.02
N GLN A 196 -16.20 -5.58 -1.66
CA GLN A 196 -15.70 -6.96 -1.61
C GLN A 196 -14.93 -7.27 -0.32
N GLY A 197 -14.79 -6.31 0.60
CA GLY A 197 -14.05 -6.46 1.85
C GLY A 197 -12.53 -6.41 1.67
N VAL A 198 -12.04 -5.98 0.51
CA VAL A 198 -10.60 -5.78 0.29
C VAL A 198 -10.21 -4.45 0.91
N VAL A 199 -9.41 -4.50 1.97
CA VAL A 199 -8.88 -3.30 2.61
C VAL A 199 -7.88 -2.64 1.66
N ILE A 200 -8.25 -1.48 1.10
CA ILE A 200 -7.36 -0.62 0.32
C ILE A 200 -6.46 0.15 1.30
N ALA A 201 -5.58 -0.58 1.99
CA ALA A 201 -4.53 0.01 2.80
C ALA A 201 -3.24 0.03 1.98
N ASP A 202 -2.47 1.11 2.11
CA ASP A 202 -1.08 1.10 1.64
C ASP A 202 -0.34 0.05 2.48
N TRP A 203 0.14 -1.00 1.81
CA TRP A 203 0.94 -2.04 2.47
C TRP A 203 2.16 -1.42 3.16
N LYS A 204 2.64 -0.27 2.68
CA LYS A 204 3.70 0.49 3.32
C LYS A 204 3.26 1.04 4.67
N ASP A 205 2.07 1.62 4.77
CA ASP A 205 1.55 2.09 6.06
C ASP A 205 1.34 0.91 7.02
N GLN A 206 0.85 -0.22 6.51
CA GLN A 206 0.74 -1.45 7.33
C GLN A 206 2.11 -1.96 7.79
N TYR A 207 3.10 -1.97 6.90
CA TYR A 207 4.47 -2.37 7.22
C TYR A 207 5.10 -1.43 8.23
N ASP A 208 5.00 -0.12 8.02
CA ASP A 208 5.56 0.90 8.91
C ASP A 208 4.89 0.80 10.31
N ASN A 209 3.57 0.57 10.36
CA ASN A 209 2.86 0.31 11.61
C ASN A 209 3.30 -1.00 12.28
N LEU A 210 3.47 -2.08 11.51
CA LEU A 210 3.92 -3.36 12.03
C LEU A 210 5.36 -3.27 12.56
N GLN A 211 6.22 -2.50 11.89
CA GLN A 211 7.58 -2.22 12.33
C GLN A 211 7.58 -1.45 13.66
N ILE A 212 6.74 -0.42 13.79
CA ILE A 212 6.57 0.31 15.06
C ILE A 212 6.12 -0.64 16.17
N GLN A 213 5.16 -1.53 15.90
CA GLN A 213 4.71 -2.53 16.87
C GLN A 213 5.82 -3.50 17.25
N HIS A 214 6.60 -3.98 16.29
CA HIS A 214 7.74 -4.86 16.53
C HIS A 214 8.78 -4.17 17.43
N ASP A 215 9.13 -2.92 17.13
CA ASP A 215 10.10 -2.15 17.92
C ASP A 215 9.59 -1.90 19.35
N GLN A 216 8.28 -1.67 19.52
CA GLN A 216 7.65 -1.58 20.84
C GLN A 216 7.71 -2.89 21.62
N LEU A 217 7.40 -4.02 20.97
CA LEU A 217 7.50 -5.34 21.60
C LEU A 217 8.94 -5.66 22.00
N GLN A 218 9.92 -5.30 21.18
CA GLN A 218 11.33 -5.49 21.49
C GLN A 218 11.74 -4.69 22.74
N GLN A 219 11.33 -3.42 22.83
CA GLN A 219 11.58 -2.59 24.02
C GLN A 219 10.92 -3.16 25.28
N GLN A 220 9.70 -3.70 25.16
CA GLN A 220 9.01 -4.38 26.27
C GLN A 220 9.78 -5.63 26.72
N PHE A 221 10.26 -6.43 25.77
CA PHE A 221 11.05 -7.62 26.06
C PHE A 221 12.36 -7.27 26.78
N ASP A 222 13.08 -6.25 26.29
CA ASP A 222 14.34 -5.81 26.90
C ASP A 222 14.12 -5.28 28.33
N THR A 223 13.03 -4.53 28.55
CA THR A 223 12.65 -4.05 29.89
C THR A 223 12.34 -5.22 30.83
N LEU A 224 11.58 -6.22 30.35
CA LEU A 224 11.24 -7.39 31.15
C LEU A 224 12.49 -8.23 31.47
N ALA A 225 13.43 -8.35 30.53
CA ALA A 225 14.70 -9.03 30.75
C ALA A 225 15.52 -8.34 31.85
N GLN A 226 15.61 -7.01 31.83
CA GLN A 226 16.28 -6.23 32.89
C GLN A 226 15.61 -6.40 34.25
N GLN A 227 14.27 -6.39 34.30
CA GLN A 227 13.53 -6.65 35.54
C GLN A 227 13.82 -8.05 36.09
N HIS A 228 13.85 -9.06 35.22
CA HIS A 228 14.14 -10.43 35.61
C HIS A 228 15.58 -10.58 36.13
N GLU A 229 16.56 -9.93 35.49
CA GLU A 229 17.95 -9.89 35.97
C GLU A 229 18.06 -9.23 37.35
N GLY A 230 17.33 -8.12 37.56
CA GLY A 230 17.24 -7.46 38.86
C GLY A 230 16.67 -8.37 39.96
N LEU A 231 15.57 -9.08 39.68
CA LEU A 231 14.99 -10.04 40.63
C LEU A 231 15.93 -11.22 40.94
N ILE A 232 16.68 -11.71 39.95
CA ILE A 232 17.69 -12.75 40.18
C ILE A 232 18.76 -12.24 41.15
N GLN A 233 19.23 -11.01 40.97
CA GLN A 233 20.22 -10.42 41.86
C GLN A 233 19.67 -10.24 43.28
N GLU A 234 18.44 -9.75 43.42
CA GLU A 234 17.79 -9.63 44.73
C GLU A 234 17.65 -10.98 45.44
N ILE A 235 17.23 -12.03 44.73
CA ILE A 235 17.15 -13.39 45.27
C ILE A 235 18.53 -13.88 45.72
N SER A 236 19.57 -13.63 44.93
CA SER A 236 20.95 -13.98 45.28
C SER A 236 21.41 -13.27 46.56
N ASP A 237 21.16 -11.97 46.69
CA ASP A 237 21.55 -11.18 47.85
C ASP A 237 20.80 -11.62 49.12
N ILE A 238 19.50 -11.93 49.00
CA ILE A 238 18.69 -12.48 50.09
C ILE A 238 19.26 -13.82 50.55
N ASN A 239 19.60 -14.71 49.61
CA ASN A 239 20.17 -16.01 49.93
C ASN A 239 21.54 -15.87 50.61
N ALA A 240 22.40 -14.96 50.16
CA ALA A 240 23.66 -14.66 50.81
C ALA A 240 23.45 -14.11 52.24
N ALA A 241 22.46 -13.24 52.45
CA ALA A 241 22.12 -12.72 53.77
C ALA A 241 21.59 -13.81 54.71
N ILE A 242 20.73 -14.71 54.22
CA ILE A 242 20.24 -15.88 54.97
C ILE A 242 21.41 -16.80 55.33
N HIS A 243 22.31 -17.06 54.38
CA HIS A 243 23.48 -17.90 54.61
C HIS A 243 24.43 -17.31 55.66
N ASN A 244 24.71 -16.00 55.60
CA ASN A 244 25.52 -15.28 56.59
C ASN A 244 24.88 -15.26 57.99
N ARG A 245 23.56 -15.13 58.08
CA ARG A 245 22.85 -15.25 59.37
C ARG A 245 22.94 -16.67 59.92
N SER A 246 22.75 -17.67 59.06
CA SER A 246 22.82 -19.09 59.44
C SER A 246 24.24 -19.47 59.89
N SER A 247 25.28 -19.02 59.19
CA SER A 247 26.67 -19.32 59.54
C SER A 247 27.08 -18.76 60.91
N SER A 248 26.52 -17.62 61.32
CA SER A 248 26.75 -17.06 62.66
C SER A 248 26.18 -17.95 63.77
N LEU A 249 25.04 -18.61 63.53
CA LEU A 249 24.46 -19.59 64.45
C LEU A 249 25.22 -20.92 64.40
N SER A 250 25.64 -21.35 63.20
CA SER A 250 26.45 -22.55 63.03
C SER A 250 27.81 -22.46 63.71
N GLY A 251 28.36 -21.27 63.97
CA GLY A 251 29.58 -21.09 64.76
C GLY A 251 29.41 -21.33 66.27
N SER A 252 28.18 -21.33 66.78
CA SER A 252 27.90 -21.57 68.20
C SER A 252 27.89 -23.06 68.51
N GLN A 253 28.85 -23.52 69.32
CA GLN A 253 28.90 -24.92 69.78
C GLN A 253 27.63 -25.35 70.51
N TYR A 254 27.03 -24.43 71.29
CA TYR A 254 25.76 -24.69 71.96
C TYR A 254 24.64 -24.93 70.94
N TRP A 255 24.55 -24.08 69.91
CA TRP A 255 23.53 -24.22 68.87
C TRP A 255 23.70 -25.52 68.09
N GLN A 256 24.92 -25.89 67.69
CA GLN A 256 25.19 -27.16 67.02
C GLN A 256 24.76 -28.37 67.86
N LYS A 257 25.08 -28.34 69.16
CA LYS A 257 24.66 -29.40 70.09
C LYS A 257 23.13 -29.46 70.21
N PHE A 258 22.49 -28.31 70.40
CA PHE A 258 21.04 -28.22 70.51
C PHE A 258 20.34 -28.67 69.21
N GLU A 259 20.84 -28.27 68.05
CA GLU A 259 20.36 -28.70 66.73
C GLU A 259 20.47 -30.22 66.58
N ALA A 260 21.60 -30.82 66.96
CA ALA A 260 21.76 -32.28 66.93
C ALA A 260 20.74 -32.99 67.84
N LEU A 261 20.47 -32.44 69.04
CA LEU A 261 19.44 -32.97 69.95
C LEU A 261 18.03 -32.83 69.36
N ALA A 262 17.72 -31.69 68.73
CA ALA A 262 16.43 -31.45 68.10
C ALA A 262 16.21 -32.38 66.89
N VAL A 263 17.20 -32.54 66.01
CA VAL A 263 17.15 -33.47 64.86
C VAL A 263 16.99 -34.91 65.33
N LYS A 264 17.74 -35.32 66.36
CA LYS A 264 17.59 -36.63 67.00
C LYS A 264 16.19 -36.83 67.56
N ALA A 265 15.65 -35.84 68.27
CA ALA A 265 14.29 -35.92 68.81
C ALA A 265 13.23 -36.04 67.71
N VAL A 266 13.30 -35.21 66.65
CA VAL A 266 12.35 -35.25 65.52
C VAL A 266 12.39 -36.61 64.81
N SER A 267 13.58 -37.19 64.62
CA SER A 267 13.71 -38.50 63.95
C SER A 267 13.27 -39.68 64.81
N GLU A 268 13.51 -39.64 66.13
CA GLU A 268 13.16 -40.74 67.05
C GLU A 268 11.70 -40.67 67.56
N PHE A 269 11.07 -39.49 67.55
CA PHE A 269 9.72 -39.27 68.07
C PHE A 269 8.66 -40.22 67.49
N PRO A 270 8.58 -40.49 66.16
CA PRO A 270 7.58 -41.39 65.58
C PRO A 270 7.70 -42.84 66.07
N ASN A 271 8.88 -43.27 66.51
CA ASN A 271 9.08 -44.61 67.07
C ASN A 271 8.76 -44.62 68.56
N TRP A 272 9.18 -43.58 69.29
CA TRP A 272 8.86 -43.44 70.70
C TRP A 272 7.34 -43.35 70.93
N VAL A 273 6.62 -42.55 70.15
CA VAL A 273 5.17 -42.35 70.35
C VAL A 273 4.37 -43.64 70.23
N LYS A 274 4.79 -44.58 69.38
CA LYS A 274 4.16 -45.92 69.23
C LYS A 274 4.26 -46.79 70.47
N THR A 275 5.21 -46.50 71.36
CA THR A 275 5.40 -47.22 72.62
C THR A 275 4.58 -46.65 73.78
N GLN A 276 3.86 -45.56 73.57
CA GLN A 276 3.16 -44.82 74.62
C GLN A 276 1.64 -44.90 74.41
N ASP A 277 0.91 -45.31 75.45
CA ASP A 277 -0.57 -45.32 75.42
C ASP A 277 -1.17 -43.92 75.48
N LYS A 278 -0.49 -42.99 76.17
CA LYS A 278 -0.89 -41.59 76.32
C LYS A 278 0.32 -40.68 76.48
N ILE A 279 0.37 -39.59 75.72
CA ILE A 279 1.45 -38.61 75.80
C ILE A 279 1.14 -37.59 76.89
N GLN A 280 2.07 -37.42 77.85
CA GLN A 280 2.03 -36.39 78.89
C GLN A 280 3.18 -35.41 78.68
N LYS A 281 2.89 -34.18 78.27
CA LYS A 281 3.90 -33.15 77.92
C LYS A 281 4.85 -32.80 79.10
N THR A 282 4.36 -32.92 80.33
CA THR A 282 5.13 -32.69 81.58
C THR A 282 5.67 -33.99 82.20
N GLY A 283 5.25 -35.15 81.70
CA GLY A 283 5.59 -36.46 82.23
C GLY A 283 6.49 -37.23 81.27
N ASN A 284 5.99 -38.32 80.71
CA ASN A 284 6.76 -39.25 79.87
C ASN A 284 7.51 -38.57 78.70
N LEU A 285 6.95 -37.53 78.07
CA LEU A 285 7.64 -36.80 76.99
C LEU A 285 8.88 -36.06 77.51
N LEU A 286 8.75 -35.38 78.66
CA LEU A 286 9.87 -34.67 79.27
C LEU A 286 10.94 -35.65 79.74
N THR A 287 10.55 -36.77 80.34
CA THR A 287 11.48 -37.83 80.77
C THR A 287 12.23 -38.44 79.59
N TRP A 288 11.56 -38.68 78.46
CA TRP A 288 12.21 -39.20 77.26
C TRP A 288 13.21 -38.20 76.67
N LEU A 289 12.85 -36.92 76.59
CA LEU A 289 13.76 -35.87 76.10
C LEU A 289 14.99 -35.72 76.99
N THR A 290 14.85 -35.80 78.30
CA THR A 290 16.00 -35.68 79.22
C THR A 290 16.83 -36.95 79.31
N SER A 291 16.19 -38.13 79.29
CA SER A 291 16.88 -39.41 79.54
C SER A 291 17.41 -40.07 78.27
N SER A 292 16.66 -40.02 77.17
CA SER A 292 17.00 -40.73 75.92
C SER A 292 17.62 -39.80 74.87
N ILE A 293 17.09 -38.58 74.73
CA ILE A 293 17.66 -37.59 73.82
C ILE A 293 18.90 -36.92 74.45
N GLY A 294 18.91 -36.70 75.77
CA GLY A 294 20.02 -36.10 76.51
C GLY A 294 19.96 -34.57 76.59
N ALA A 295 18.76 -34.01 76.42
CA ALA A 295 18.51 -32.58 76.57
C ALA A 295 18.40 -32.18 78.05
N ASP A 296 18.86 -30.98 78.41
CA ASP A 296 18.55 -30.43 79.73
C ASP A 296 17.06 -30.01 79.84
N ASN A 297 16.61 -29.59 81.02
CA ASN A 297 15.21 -29.22 81.24
C ASN A 297 14.74 -28.06 80.33
N ARG A 298 15.61 -27.08 80.05
CA ARG A 298 15.28 -25.92 79.20
C ARG A 298 15.30 -26.30 77.73
N GLU A 299 16.31 -27.07 77.30
CA GLU A 299 16.41 -27.60 75.95
C GLU A 299 15.21 -28.51 75.63
N ALA A 300 14.80 -29.35 76.58
CA ALA A 300 13.62 -30.21 76.43
C ALA A 300 12.34 -29.39 76.27
N ASP A 301 12.17 -28.29 77.01
CA ASP A 301 11.04 -27.37 76.83
C ASP A 301 11.02 -26.73 75.44
N LEU A 302 12.18 -26.37 74.89
CA LEU A 302 12.31 -25.84 73.53
C LEU A 302 12.02 -26.91 72.47
N ILE A 303 12.62 -28.11 72.60
CA ILE A 303 12.40 -29.23 71.69
C ILE A 303 10.94 -29.67 71.69
N LYS A 304 10.24 -29.63 72.82
CA LYS A 304 8.78 -29.90 72.88
C LYS A 304 7.99 -28.97 71.96
N LYS A 305 8.34 -27.67 71.93
CA LYS A 305 7.69 -26.71 71.03
C LYS A 305 7.97 -27.07 69.57
N ILE A 306 9.23 -27.34 69.24
CA ILE A 306 9.65 -27.78 67.90
C ILE A 306 8.86 -29.02 67.47
N LEU A 307 8.79 -30.06 68.31
CA LEU A 307 8.04 -31.27 68.01
C LEU A 307 6.53 -30.99 67.83
N SER A 308 5.96 -30.04 68.57
CA SER A 308 4.54 -29.66 68.43
C SER A 308 4.24 -28.96 67.10
N ASP A 309 5.25 -28.36 66.46
CA ASP A 309 5.12 -27.79 65.12
C ASP A 309 5.02 -28.88 64.05
N PHE A 310 5.77 -29.98 64.22
CA PHE A 310 5.82 -31.10 63.26
C PHE A 310 4.77 -32.18 63.50
N PHE A 311 4.34 -32.40 64.74
CA PHE A 311 3.49 -33.54 65.12
C PHE A 311 2.20 -33.06 65.79
N SER A 312 1.06 -33.33 65.15
CA SER A 312 -0.26 -32.89 65.61
C SER A 312 -0.71 -33.52 66.93
N GLU A 313 -0.19 -34.70 67.27
CA GLU A 313 -0.48 -35.45 68.50
C GLU A 313 0.00 -34.72 69.76
N LEU A 314 0.88 -33.72 69.58
CA LEU A 314 1.39 -32.86 70.63
C LEU A 314 0.69 -31.50 70.70
N LYS A 315 -0.32 -31.23 69.87
CA LYS A 315 -1.13 -30.00 69.98
C LYS A 315 -2.18 -30.20 71.08
#